data_AF-A0A4W5Q993-F1
#
_entry.id   AF-A0A4W5Q993-F1
#
_cell.length_a   1.000
_cell.length_b   1.000
_cell.length_c   1.000
_cell.angle_alpha   90.00
_cell.angle_beta   90.00
_cell.angle_gamma   90.00
#
_symmetry.space_group_name_H-M   'P 1'
#
loop_
_entity.id
_entity.type
_entity.pdbx_description
1 polymer ?
#
loop_
_entity_poly.entity_id
_entity_poly.type
_entity_poly.pdbx_seq_one_letter_code
_entity_poly.pdbx_strand_id
1 'polypeptide(L)'
;MSLAGLCQSVLCCHVTSGQKADVVMLIGKQTTSITMAIGDDANLIKRVGLAGVEGGQTVQNADFALPQFSFLQRLLLVHRSWLYRRIAVFFQYKSNQTLFVTCAEYNREMLTYKPLTNSAVQERVKKILTK
;
A
#
# COMPACT_ATOMS: atom_id res chain seq x y z
N MET A 1 -23.31 8.08 5.67
CA MET A 1 -23.34 6.90 4.77
C MET A 1 -24.53 5.96 4.96
N SER A 2 -25.34 6.03 6.03
CA SER A 2 -26.37 5.03 6.31
C SER A 2 -27.37 4.80 5.17
N LEU A 3 -27.83 5.87 4.49
CA LEU A 3 -28.72 5.75 3.33
C LEU A 3 -27.93 5.45 2.04
N ALA A 4 -26.87 6.21 1.77
CA ALA A 4 -26.08 6.08 0.54
C ALA A 4 -25.42 4.70 0.38
N GLY A 5 -25.05 4.03 1.48
CA GLY A 5 -24.48 2.68 1.45
C GLY A 5 -25.47 1.56 1.13
N LEU A 6 -26.78 1.84 1.18
CA LEU A 6 -27.82 0.89 0.78
C LEU A 6 -28.18 1.03 -0.71
N CYS A 7 -27.76 2.11 -1.36
CA CYS A 7 -28.08 2.39 -2.75
C CYS A 7 -27.05 1.77 -3.70
N GLN A 8 -27.51 1.24 -4.84
CA GLN A 8 -26.61 0.76 -5.90
C GLN A 8 -25.86 1.90 -6.60
N SER A 9 -26.49 3.07 -6.71
CA SER A 9 -25.91 4.27 -7.30
C SER A 9 -26.41 5.52 -6.59
N VAL A 10 -25.57 6.55 -6.52
CA VAL A 10 -25.92 7.86 -5.95
C VAL A 10 -25.53 8.94 -6.96
N LEU A 11 -26.47 9.84 -7.25
CA LEU A 11 -26.24 11.02 -8.10
C LEU A 11 -26.24 12.27 -7.22
N CYS A 12 -25.21 13.09 -7.34
CA CYS A 12 -25.12 14.38 -6.66
C CYS A 12 -25.23 15.51 -7.68
N CYS A 13 -26.19 16.42 -7.51
CA CYS A 13 -26.47 17.53 -8.42
C CYS A 13 -26.08 18.88 -7.81
N HIS A 14 -25.72 19.86 -8.63
CA HIS A 14 -25.36 21.23 -8.21
C HIS A 14 -24.26 21.30 -7.13
N VAL A 15 -23.28 20.40 -7.21
CA VAL A 15 -22.20 20.25 -6.23
C VAL A 15 -20.99 21.06 -6.64
N THR A 16 -20.43 21.85 -5.70
CA THR A 16 -19.18 22.59 -5.94
C THR A 16 -17.97 21.65 -5.96
N SER A 17 -16.86 22.04 -6.61
CA SER A 17 -15.67 21.19 -6.69
C SER A 17 -15.10 20.81 -5.31
N GLY A 18 -15.24 21.69 -4.30
CA GLY A 18 -14.88 21.39 -2.91
C GLY A 18 -15.77 20.31 -2.29
N GLN A 19 -17.09 20.43 -2.44
CA GLN A 19 -18.03 19.41 -1.96
C GLN A 19 -17.83 18.05 -2.64
N LYS A 20 -17.45 18.01 -3.93
CA LYS A 20 -17.08 16.75 -4.59
C LYS A 20 -15.88 16.08 -3.90
N ALA A 21 -14.86 16.86 -3.53
CA ALA A 21 -13.68 16.35 -2.83
C ALA A 21 -14.04 15.84 -1.42
N ASP A 22 -14.91 16.55 -0.70
CA ASP A 22 -15.39 16.15 0.63
C ASP A 22 -16.14 14.83 0.59
N VAL A 23 -16.98 14.61 -0.43
CA VAL A 23 -17.70 13.33 -0.62
C VAL A 23 -16.71 12.18 -0.82
N VAL A 24 -15.70 12.35 -1.68
CA VAL A 24 -14.67 11.31 -1.93
C VAL A 24 -13.89 11.01 -0.64
N MET A 25 -13.53 12.04 0.11
CA MET A 25 -12.83 11.88 1.39
C MET A 25 -13.71 11.18 2.43
N LEU A 26 -15.00 11.53 2.51
CA LEU A 26 -15.96 10.90 3.42
C LEU A 26 -16.12 9.41 3.12
N ILE A 27 -16.27 9.04 1.85
CA ILE A 27 -16.38 7.64 1.42
C ILE A 27 -15.10 6.87 1.76
N GLY A 28 -13.93 7.46 1.50
CA GLY A 28 -12.65 6.85 1.83
C GLY A 28 -12.39 6.68 3.32
N LYS A 29 -12.99 7.52 4.18
CA LYS A 29 -12.92 7.38 5.65
C LYS A 29 -13.94 6.37 6.20
N GLN A 30 -15.11 6.28 5.58
CA GLN A 30 -16.21 5.44 6.07
C GLN A 30 -16.24 4.04 5.48
N THR A 31 -15.41 3.74 4.47
CA THR A 31 -15.32 2.43 3.82
C THR A 31 -13.90 1.90 3.82
N THR A 32 -13.75 0.57 3.86
CA THR A 32 -12.45 -0.11 3.68
C THR A 32 -12.06 -0.27 2.21
N SER A 33 -12.92 0.16 1.30
CA SER A 33 -12.75 0.00 -0.14
C SER A 33 -11.84 1.07 -0.72
N ILE A 34 -11.06 0.69 -1.74
CA ILE A 34 -10.24 1.65 -2.49
C ILE A 34 -11.19 2.57 -3.27
N THR A 35 -11.18 3.84 -2.91
CA THR A 35 -11.98 4.88 -3.56
C THR A 35 -11.15 5.58 -4.63
N MET A 36 -11.73 5.79 -5.81
CA MET A 36 -11.09 6.47 -6.94
C MET A 36 -12.04 7.54 -7.48
N ALA A 37 -11.52 8.73 -7.76
CA ALA A 37 -12.26 9.78 -8.43
C ALA A 37 -11.75 9.98 -9.86
N ILE A 38 -12.66 10.14 -10.81
CA ILE A 38 -12.35 10.42 -12.22
C ILE A 38 -13.11 11.69 -12.59
N GLY A 39 -12.47 12.57 -13.33
CA GLY A 39 -13.10 13.78 -13.82
C GLY A 39 -12.06 14.76 -14.33
N ASP A 40 -12.54 15.98 -14.56
CA ASP A 40 -11.73 17.06 -15.14
C ASP A 40 -11.63 18.33 -14.27
N ASP A 41 -12.01 18.24 -13.00
CA ASP A 41 -11.78 19.34 -12.06
C ASP A 41 -10.28 19.42 -11.72
N ALA A 42 -9.71 20.54 -11.26
CA ALA A 42 -8.30 20.54 -10.78
C ALA A 42 -8.13 20.11 -9.30
N ASN A 43 -9.24 20.04 -8.54
CA ASN A 43 -9.25 19.97 -7.06
C ASN A 43 -9.65 18.63 -6.39
N LEU A 44 -9.83 17.52 -7.10
CA LEU A 44 -10.04 16.20 -6.45
C LEU A 44 -8.69 15.59 -6.00
N ILE A 45 -8.73 14.80 -4.93
CA ILE A 45 -7.57 14.47 -4.10
C ILE A 45 -6.94 13.09 -4.45
N LYS A 46 -7.62 12.23 -5.23
CA LYS A 46 -7.13 10.89 -5.65
C LYS A 46 -7.64 10.53 -7.03
N ARG A 47 -6.81 10.60 -8.08
CA ARG A 47 -7.34 10.87 -9.42
C ARG A 47 -6.76 10.05 -10.55
N VAL A 48 -7.69 9.63 -11.41
CA VAL A 48 -7.41 9.44 -12.83
C VAL A 48 -7.94 10.69 -13.56
N GLY A 49 -7.02 11.46 -14.13
CA GLY A 49 -7.34 12.66 -14.90
C GLY A 49 -7.67 12.32 -16.35
N LEU A 50 -8.68 12.98 -16.91
CA LEU A 50 -9.01 12.85 -18.33
C LEU A 50 -8.31 13.95 -19.13
N ALA A 51 -7.47 13.56 -20.09
CA ALA A 51 -6.77 14.47 -20.97
C ALA A 51 -7.72 14.94 -22.09
N GLY A 52 -8.40 16.04 -21.85
CA GLY A 52 -9.20 16.78 -22.82
C GLY A 52 -8.64 18.17 -23.12
N VAL A 53 -9.36 18.94 -23.93
CA VAL A 53 -9.01 20.34 -24.29
C VAL A 53 -8.97 21.24 -23.05
N GLU A 54 -9.81 20.97 -22.06
CA GLU A 54 -9.94 21.77 -20.84
C GLU A 54 -9.15 21.18 -19.65
N GLY A 55 -8.62 19.96 -19.80
CA GLY A 55 -8.21 19.13 -18.67
C GLY A 55 -6.73 19.06 -18.32
N GLY A 56 -5.94 20.00 -18.85
CA GLY A 56 -4.50 20.03 -18.63
C GLY A 56 -4.10 20.02 -17.15
N GLN A 57 -4.82 20.78 -16.31
CA GLN A 57 -4.52 20.86 -14.87
C GLN A 57 -4.90 19.58 -14.12
N THR A 58 -5.98 18.91 -14.53
CA THR A 58 -6.43 17.67 -13.91
C THR A 58 -5.46 16.52 -14.17
N VAL A 59 -4.94 16.45 -15.38
CA VAL A 59 -3.92 15.48 -15.79
C VAL A 59 -2.62 15.67 -15.02
N GLN A 60 -2.18 16.91 -14.82
CA GLN A 60 -0.94 17.22 -14.09
C GLN A 60 -1.01 16.80 -12.61
N ASN A 61 -2.18 16.91 -12.00
CA ASN A 61 -2.38 16.57 -10.59
C ASN A 61 -2.87 15.12 -10.37
N ALA A 62 -3.00 14.32 -11.43
CA ALA A 62 -3.52 12.96 -11.34
C ALA A 62 -2.42 11.89 -11.28
N ASP A 63 -2.71 10.79 -10.59
CA ASP A 63 -1.82 9.61 -10.54
C ASP A 63 -1.75 8.92 -11.92
N PHE A 64 -2.85 8.97 -12.67
CA PHE A 64 -2.94 8.46 -14.03
C PHE A 64 -3.65 9.46 -14.93
N ALA A 65 -3.13 9.64 -16.14
CA ALA A 65 -3.75 10.44 -17.18
C ALA A 65 -4.30 9.53 -18.28
N LEU A 66 -5.59 9.68 -18.60
CA LEU A 66 -6.25 8.92 -19.66
C LEU A 66 -6.79 9.87 -20.72
N PRO A 67 -6.58 9.62 -22.02
CA PRO A 67 -7.13 10.48 -23.07
C PRO A 67 -8.65 10.38 -23.19
N GLN A 68 -9.23 9.23 -22.85
CA GLN A 68 -10.68 8.98 -22.93
C GLN A 68 -11.10 8.01 -21.82
N PHE A 69 -12.37 8.11 -21.41
CA PHE A 69 -12.93 7.25 -20.36
C PHE A 69 -12.95 5.75 -20.76
N SER A 70 -13.02 5.42 -22.05
CA SER A 70 -13.00 4.05 -22.56
C SER A 70 -11.73 3.27 -22.15
N PHE A 71 -10.59 3.96 -21.98
CA PHE A 71 -9.34 3.34 -21.56
C PHE A 71 -9.32 2.97 -20.07
N LEU A 72 -10.24 3.51 -19.27
CA LEU A 72 -10.33 3.21 -17.84
C LEU A 72 -10.59 1.73 -17.59
N GLN A 73 -11.45 1.11 -18.39
CA GLN A 73 -11.75 -0.31 -18.26
C GLN A 73 -10.47 -1.16 -18.41
N ARG A 74 -9.64 -0.86 -19.40
CA ARG A 74 -8.38 -1.59 -19.61
C ARG A 74 -7.37 -1.32 -18.49
N LEU A 75 -7.27 -0.07 -18.04
CA LEU A 75 -6.42 0.30 -16.90
C LEU A 75 -6.78 -0.51 -15.65
N LEU A 76 -8.08 -0.57 -15.30
CA LEU A 76 -8.54 -1.22 -14.08
C LEU A 76 -8.54 -2.75 -14.15
N LEU A 77 -8.88 -3.34 -15.29
CA LEU A 77 -9.04 -4.80 -15.39
C LEU A 77 -7.73 -5.49 -15.78
N VAL A 78 -6.99 -4.93 -16.73
CA VAL A 78 -5.77 -5.56 -17.26
C VAL A 78 -4.55 -5.11 -16.45
N HIS A 79 -4.27 -3.80 -16.44
CA HIS A 79 -3.03 -3.29 -15.85
C HIS A 79 -2.99 -3.50 -14.34
N ARG A 80 -4.10 -3.27 -13.63
CA ARG A 80 -4.18 -3.52 -12.19
C ARG A 80 -3.93 -4.98 -11.83
N SER A 81 -4.53 -5.92 -12.55
CA SER A 81 -4.36 -7.37 -12.29
C SER A 81 -2.92 -7.80 -12.52
N TRP A 82 -2.31 -7.34 -13.62
CA TRP A 82 -0.91 -7.60 -13.93
C TRP A 82 0.04 -7.01 -12.88
N LEU A 83 -0.16 -5.76 -12.50
CA LEU A 83 0.67 -5.09 -11.49
C LEU A 83 0.54 -5.77 -10.13
N TYR A 84 -0.68 -6.10 -9.71
CA TYR A 84 -0.94 -6.78 -8.44
C TYR A 84 -0.22 -8.13 -8.37
N ARG A 85 -0.32 -8.94 -9.41
CA ARG A 85 0.38 -10.24 -9.49
C ARG A 85 1.90 -10.07 -9.44
N ARG A 86 2.45 -9.10 -10.19
CA ARG A 86 3.90 -8.84 -10.21
C ARG A 86 4.43 -8.38 -8.86
N ILE A 87 3.73 -7.46 -8.20
CA ILE A 87 4.11 -6.96 -6.88
C ILE A 87 4.04 -8.10 -5.86
N ALA A 88 2.99 -8.93 -5.88
CA ALA A 88 2.86 -10.06 -4.96
C ALA A 88 4.02 -11.06 -5.09
N VAL A 89 4.36 -11.46 -6.32
CA VAL A 89 5.49 -12.37 -6.57
C VAL A 89 6.81 -11.74 -6.17
N PHE A 90 7.02 -10.45 -6.47
CA PHE A 90 8.22 -9.73 -6.08
C PHE A 90 8.37 -9.66 -4.55
N PHE A 91 7.29 -9.33 -3.83
CA PHE A 91 7.30 -9.28 -2.37
C PHE A 91 7.60 -10.65 -1.76
N GLN A 92 6.96 -11.71 -2.26
CA GLN A 92 7.21 -13.07 -1.79
C GLN A 92 8.66 -13.49 -2.01
N TYR A 93 9.18 -13.23 -3.22
CA TYR A 93 10.58 -13.52 -3.54
C TYR A 93 11.54 -12.77 -2.63
N LYS A 94 11.33 -11.45 -2.44
CA LYS A 94 12.17 -10.62 -1.59
C LYS A 94 12.10 -11.03 -0.12
N SER A 95 10.91 -11.30 0.40
CA SER A 95 10.73 -11.77 1.77
C SER A 95 11.47 -13.09 2.01
N ASN A 96 11.33 -14.07 1.10
CA ASN A 96 12.04 -15.34 1.19
C ASN A 96 13.56 -15.17 1.12
N GLN A 97 14.06 -14.31 0.22
CA GLN A 97 15.48 -14.03 0.11
C GLN A 97 16.04 -13.41 1.40
N THR A 98 15.34 -12.42 1.97
CA THR A 98 15.75 -11.79 3.23
C THR A 98 15.75 -12.80 4.38
N LEU A 99 14.70 -13.60 4.52
CA LEU A 99 14.61 -14.65 5.54
C LEU A 99 15.76 -15.66 5.41
N PHE A 100 16.08 -16.10 4.20
CA PHE A 100 17.19 -17.02 3.97
C PHE A 100 18.54 -16.46 4.43
N VAL A 101 18.85 -15.20 4.06
CA VAL A 101 20.10 -14.55 4.45
C VAL A 101 20.18 -14.40 5.97
N THR A 102 19.11 -13.91 6.61
CA THR A 102 19.07 -13.73 8.07
C THR A 102 19.20 -15.07 8.81
N CYS A 103 18.53 -16.12 8.36
CA CYS A 103 18.68 -17.46 8.95
C CYS A 103 20.09 -18.05 8.74
N ALA A 104 20.71 -17.80 7.59
CA ALA A 104 22.08 -18.25 7.33
C ALA A 104 23.10 -17.55 8.25
N GLU A 105 22.95 -16.23 8.45
CA GLU A 105 23.76 -15.46 9.40
C GLU A 105 23.54 -15.94 10.85
N TYR A 106 22.29 -16.14 11.26
CA TYR A 106 21.95 -16.67 12.59
C TYR A 106 22.56 -18.07 12.83
N ASN A 107 22.44 -18.98 11.85
CA ASN A 107 23.04 -20.31 11.95
C ASN A 107 24.57 -20.25 12.00
N ARG A 108 25.20 -19.31 11.28
CA ARG A 108 26.65 -19.08 11.36
C ARG A 108 27.07 -18.65 12.76
N GLU A 109 26.34 -17.70 13.37
CA GLU A 109 26.61 -17.24 14.74
C GLU A 109 26.44 -18.37 15.77
N MET A 110 25.38 -19.18 15.64
CA MET A 110 25.15 -20.36 16.49
C MET A 110 26.25 -21.42 16.37
N LEU A 111 26.79 -21.66 15.17
CA LEU A 111 27.91 -22.60 14.98
C LEU A 111 29.22 -22.08 15.58
N THR A 112 29.40 -20.77 15.65
CA THR A 112 30.54 -20.15 16.36
C THR A 112 30.34 -20.05 17.86
N TYR A 113 29.12 -20.31 18.36
CA TYR A 113 28.82 -20.31 19.78
C TYR A 113 29.50 -21.49 20.46
N LYS A 114 30.62 -21.23 21.14
CA LYS A 114 31.24 -22.22 22.03
C LYS A 114 30.38 -22.34 23.31
N PRO A 115 29.83 -23.53 23.64
CA PRO A 115 29.18 -23.72 24.92
C PRO A 115 30.22 -23.52 26.03
N LEU A 116 29.85 -22.76 27.06
CA LEU A 116 30.66 -22.62 28.26
C LEU A 116 30.87 -24.01 28.87
N THR A 117 32.11 -24.47 28.93
CA THR A 117 32.46 -25.72 29.59
C THR A 117 32.12 -25.63 31.08
N ASN A 118 31.67 -26.74 31.67
CA ASN A 118 31.31 -26.81 33.09
C ASN A 118 32.41 -26.28 34.01
N SER A 119 33.69 -26.39 33.63
CA SER A 119 34.83 -25.81 34.35
C SER A 119 34.82 -24.27 34.38
N ALA A 120 34.55 -23.60 33.26
CA ALA A 120 34.50 -22.14 33.16
C ALA A 120 33.26 -21.55 33.85
N VAL A 121 32.14 -22.29 33.85
CA VAL A 121 30.93 -21.94 34.62
C VAL A 121 31.21 -22.03 36.11
N GLN A 122 31.84 -23.13 36.57
CA GLN A 122 32.21 -23.34 37.98
C GLN A 122 33.16 -22.24 38.49
N GLU A 123 34.11 -21.80 37.66
CA GLU A 123 35.06 -20.74 38.02
C GLU A 123 34.39 -19.36 38.13
N ARG A 124 33.45 -19.04 37.22
CA ARG A 124 32.63 -17.81 37.30
C ARG A 124 31.67 -17.82 38.49
N VAL A 125 31.02 -18.95 38.78
CA VAL A 125 30.14 -19.11 39.94
C VAL A 125 30.92 -18.98 41.26
N LYS A 126 32.11 -19.59 41.34
CA LYS A 126 33.02 -19.40 42.49
C LYS A 126 33.41 -17.94 42.71
N LYS A 127 33.69 -17.19 41.64
CA LYS A 127 34.02 -15.74 41.71
C LYS A 127 32.87 -14.85 42.16
N ILE A 128 31.62 -15.26 41.93
CA ILE A 128 30.42 -14.52 42.36
C ILE A 128 30.08 -14.85 43.82
N LEU A 129 30.27 -16.09 44.24
CA LEU A 129 30.00 -16.55 45.61
C LEU A 129 31.08 -16.17 46.64
N THR A 130 32.22 -15.62 46.21
CA THR A 130 33.32 -15.17 47.09
C THR A 130 33.45 -13.65 47.20
N LYS A 131 32.45 -12.89 46.72
CA LYS A 131 32.21 -11.49 47.11
C LYS A 131 31.12 -11.44 48.18
#